data_AF-A0A9D7LML2-F1
#
_entry.id   AF-A0A9D7LML2-F1
#
_cell.length_a   1.000
_cell.length_b   1.000
_cell.length_c   1.000
_cell.angle_alpha   90.00
_cell.angle_beta   90.00
_cell.angle_gamma   90.00
#
_symmetry.space_group_name_H-M   'P 1'
#
loop_
_entity.id
_entity.type
_entity.pdbx_description
1 polymer ?
#
loop_
_entity_poly.entity_id
_entity_poly.type
_entity_poly.pdbx_seq_one_letter_code
_entity_poly.pdbx_strand_id
1 'polypeptide(L)'
;MTPGDEIRGVASASPSPSNDLADKVKGLNLEVVIAVGHTDSVGSDAYNEKLSVKRSEAVKAYLADKGIDASKIYTEGKGEKQPVADNKSADGRAQNRRVEIEVVGTRAK
;
A
#
# COMPACT_ATOMS: atom_id res chain seq x y z
N MET A 1 5.46 -30.21 0.61
CA MET A 1 5.56 -28.74 0.50
C MET A 1 5.58 -28.43 -0.99
N THR A 2 4.42 -28.29 -1.62
CA THR A 2 4.33 -28.01 -3.06
C THR A 2 4.52 -26.51 -3.28
N PRO A 3 5.49 -26.08 -4.10
CA PRO A 3 5.66 -24.68 -4.46
C PRO A 3 4.58 -24.34 -5.50
N GLY A 4 3.44 -23.79 -5.06
CA GLY A 4 2.32 -23.53 -5.99
C GLY A 4 1.23 -22.58 -5.53
N ASP A 5 1.07 -22.33 -4.22
CA ASP A 5 -0.10 -21.57 -3.71
C ASP A 5 0.26 -20.21 -3.07
N GLU A 6 1.46 -19.67 -3.31
CA GLU A 6 1.76 -18.28 -2.93
C GLU A 6 1.02 -17.31 -3.86
N ILE A 7 0.00 -16.63 -3.35
CA ILE A 7 -0.60 -15.50 -4.04
C ILE A 7 0.15 -14.24 -3.63
N ARG A 8 1.05 -13.78 -4.49
CA ARG A 8 1.62 -12.43 -4.44
C ARG A 8 0.69 -11.49 -5.18
N GLY A 9 -0.16 -10.79 -4.43
CA GLY A 9 -1.05 -9.77 -4.97
C GLY A 9 -0.45 -8.38 -4.74
N VAL A 10 -0.03 -7.70 -5.80
CA VAL A 10 0.29 -6.27 -5.73
C VAL A 10 -0.98 -5.50 -6.08
N ALA A 11 -1.51 -4.77 -5.12
CA ALA A 11 -2.67 -3.92 -5.33
C ALA A 11 -2.29 -2.47 -5.05
N SER A 12 -2.24 -1.65 -6.09
CA SER A 12 -2.06 -0.21 -5.95
C SER A 12 -3.40 0.43 -5.58
N ALA A 13 -3.47 1.03 -4.40
CA ALA A 13 -4.60 1.87 -4.02
C ALA A 13 -4.25 3.34 -4.24
N SER A 14 -5.20 4.06 -4.85
CA SER A 14 -5.25 5.50 -4.67
C SER A 14 -5.39 5.84 -3.18
N PRO A 15 -5.00 7.03 -2.73
CA PRO A 15 -4.83 7.35 -1.31
C PRO A 15 -6.16 7.43 -0.51
N SER A 16 -7.28 7.14 -1.16
CA SER A 16 -8.54 6.88 -0.50
C SER A 16 -8.57 5.41 -0.08
N PRO A 17 -8.92 5.06 1.18
CA PRO A 17 -9.13 3.67 1.55
C PRO A 17 -10.31 3.10 0.73
N SER A 18 -10.00 2.54 -0.44
CA SER A 18 -10.99 1.91 -1.30
C SER A 18 -11.41 0.59 -0.65
N ASN A 19 -12.70 0.46 -0.35
CA ASN A 19 -13.32 -0.73 0.25
C ASN A 19 -12.92 -2.05 -0.47
N ASP A 20 -12.64 -1.95 -1.77
CA ASP A 20 -12.31 -3.06 -2.69
C ASP A 20 -11.13 -3.91 -2.25
N LEU A 21 -10.14 -3.34 -1.54
CA LEU A 21 -8.98 -4.12 -1.09
C LEU A 21 -9.38 -5.13 -0.02
N ALA A 22 -10.11 -4.67 1.00
CA ALA A 22 -10.56 -5.51 2.10
C ALA A 22 -11.42 -6.67 1.60
N ASP A 23 -12.26 -6.43 0.60
CA ASP A 23 -13.11 -7.48 0.02
C ASP A 23 -12.32 -8.49 -0.82
N LYS A 24 -11.23 -8.08 -1.49
CA LYS A 24 -10.33 -9.00 -2.18
C LYS A 24 -9.51 -9.89 -1.24
N VAL A 25 -9.15 -9.38 -0.06
CA VAL A 25 -8.36 -10.15 0.90
C VAL A 25 -9.16 -11.03 1.87
N LYS A 26 -10.49 -10.84 1.99
CA LYS A 26 -11.37 -11.69 2.83
C LYS A 26 -11.35 -13.19 2.46
N GLY A 27 -10.99 -13.55 1.23
CA GLY A 27 -10.89 -14.93 0.76
C GLY A 27 -9.46 -15.52 0.79
N LEU A 28 -8.49 -14.78 1.32
CA LEU A 28 -7.08 -15.15 1.34
C LEU A 28 -6.60 -15.29 2.79
N ASN A 29 -5.79 -16.31 3.09
CA ASN A 29 -5.04 -16.33 4.34
C ASN A 29 -3.87 -15.36 4.21
N LEU A 30 -4.05 -14.17 4.76
CA LEU A 30 -3.03 -13.13 4.76
C LEU A 30 -1.88 -13.52 5.71
N GLU A 31 -0.68 -13.59 5.16
CA GLU A 31 0.54 -13.87 5.91
C GLU A 31 1.27 -12.56 6.20
N VAL A 32 1.49 -11.74 5.18
CA VAL A 32 2.19 -10.46 5.28
C VAL A 32 1.53 -9.42 4.38
N VAL A 33 1.40 -8.19 4.88
CA VAL A 33 0.95 -7.04 4.10
C VAL A 33 1.99 -5.92 4.21
N ILE A 34 2.38 -5.34 3.08
CA ILE A 34 3.33 -4.23 3.01
C ILE A 34 2.62 -3.05 2.36
N ALA A 35 2.46 -1.95 3.08
CA ALA A 35 1.89 -0.70 2.57
C ALA A 35 2.99 0.33 2.34
N VAL A 36 3.23 0.68 1.09
CA VAL A 36 4.26 1.63 0.66
C VAL A 36 3.61 2.92 0.17
N GLY A 37 3.90 4.02 0.86
CA GLY A 37 3.34 5.33 0.55
C GLY A 37 4.25 6.09 -0.41
N HIS A 38 3.64 6.74 -1.39
CA HIS A 38 4.31 7.66 -2.31
C HIS A 38 3.65 9.03 -2.30
N THR A 39 4.44 10.07 -2.55
CA THR A 39 3.98 11.45 -2.67
C THR A 39 4.33 12.01 -4.05
N ASP A 40 3.74 13.17 -4.38
CA ASP A 40 4.24 13.97 -5.48
C ASP A 40 5.50 14.74 -5.05
N SER A 41 6.16 15.39 -6.02
CA SER A 41 7.37 16.17 -5.76
C SER A 41 7.11 17.57 -5.19
N VAL A 42 5.94 17.80 -4.59
CA VAL A 42 5.56 19.12 -4.07
C VAL A 42 5.85 19.14 -2.57
N GLY A 43 6.95 19.78 -2.19
CA GLY A 43 7.38 19.88 -0.79
C GLY A 43 8.87 19.62 -0.65
N SER A 44 9.32 19.46 0.59
CA SER A 44 10.66 18.96 0.87
C SER A 44 10.64 17.44 1.02
N ASP A 45 11.75 16.78 0.68
CA ASP A 45 11.91 15.32 0.83
C ASP A 45 11.52 14.84 2.23
N ALA A 46 11.97 15.55 3.28
CA ALA A 46 11.68 15.20 4.66
C ALA A 46 10.18 15.34 5.01
N TYR A 47 9.48 16.30 4.41
CA TYR A 47 8.04 16.44 4.57
C TYR A 47 7.30 15.30 3.84
N ASN A 48 7.72 15.01 2.62
CA ASN A 48 7.13 13.99 1.76
C ASN A 48 7.36 12.57 2.30
N GLU A 49 8.53 12.30 2.88
CA GLU A 49 8.82 11.07 3.59
C GLU A 49 7.85 10.87 4.77
N LYS A 50 7.71 11.87 5.65
CA LYS A 50 6.75 11.81 6.77
C LYS A 50 5.30 11.66 6.30
N LEU A 51 4.91 12.37 5.23
CA LEU A 51 3.57 12.29 4.68
C LEU A 51 3.28 10.90 4.10
N SER A 52 4.24 10.31 3.37
CA SER A 52 4.09 8.95 2.85
C SER A 52 3.93 7.91 3.96
N VAL A 53 4.77 7.98 5.01
CA VAL A 53 4.66 7.08 6.18
C VAL A 53 3.29 7.21 6.83
N LYS A 54 2.82 8.44 7.10
CA LYS A 54 1.49 8.67 7.71
C LYS A 54 0.34 8.08 6.89
N ARG A 55 0.42 8.11 5.56
CA ARG A 55 -0.59 7.51 4.69
C ARG A 55 -0.56 5.98 4.75
N SER A 56 0.63 5.39 4.75
CA SER A 56 0.80 3.94 4.94
C SER A 56 0.30 3.48 6.32
N GLU A 57 0.54 4.26 7.37
CA GLU A 57 0.00 4.01 8.72
C GLU A 57 -1.53 4.04 8.74
N ALA A 58 -2.16 4.96 8.01
CA ALA A 58 -3.63 4.99 7.90
C ALA A 58 -4.17 3.72 7.22
N VAL A 59 -3.49 3.20 6.19
CA VAL A 59 -3.82 1.92 5.57
C VAL A 59 -3.65 0.77 6.57
N LYS A 60 -2.56 0.77 7.36
CA LYS A 60 -2.37 -0.23 8.41
C LYS A 60 -3.49 -0.21 9.43
N ALA A 61 -3.89 0.96 9.90
CA ALA A 61 -5.01 1.10 10.84
C ALA A 61 -6.32 0.57 10.23
N TYR A 62 -6.58 0.90 8.95
CA TYR A 62 -7.75 0.41 8.23
C TYR A 62 -7.76 -1.12 8.09
N LEU A 63 -6.64 -1.72 7.71
CA LEU A 63 -6.51 -3.18 7.59
C LEU A 63 -6.63 -3.88 8.96
N ALA A 64 -6.07 -3.27 10.00
CA ALA A 64 -6.22 -3.76 11.38
C ALA A 64 -7.68 -3.74 11.84
N ASP A 65 -8.43 -2.68 11.52
CA ASP A 65 -9.87 -2.57 11.78
C ASP A 65 -10.67 -3.65 11.02
N LYS A 66 -10.21 -4.05 9.83
CA LYS A 66 -10.80 -5.17 9.06
C LYS A 66 -10.45 -6.55 9.61
N GLY A 67 -9.68 -6.65 10.69
CA GLY A 67 -9.34 -7.91 11.37
C GLY A 67 -8.02 -8.53 10.93
N ILE A 68 -7.17 -7.80 10.20
CA ILE A 68 -5.82 -8.24 9.86
C ILE A 68 -4.90 -7.93 11.03
N ASP A 69 -4.13 -8.92 11.50
CA ASP A 69 -3.17 -8.69 12.59
C ASP A 69 -2.18 -7.58 12.21
N ALA A 70 -2.14 -6.52 13.02
CA ALA A 70 -1.23 -5.38 12.82
C ALA A 70 0.25 -5.78 12.82
N SER A 71 0.59 -6.92 13.41
CA SER A 71 1.94 -7.52 13.41
C SER A 71 2.34 -8.05 12.03
N LYS A 72 1.36 -8.37 11.18
CA LYS A 72 1.57 -8.79 9.79
C LYS A 72 1.63 -7.62 8.80
N ILE A 73 1.34 -6.40 9.28
CA ILE A 73 1.27 -5.20 8.43
C ILE A 73 2.52 -4.35 8.63
N TYR A 74 3.32 -4.27 7.59
CA TYR A 74 4.49 -3.42 7.47
C TYR A 74 4.12 -2.16 6.69
N THR A 75 4.62 -1.02 7.14
CA THR A 75 4.39 0.28 6.50
C THR A 75 5.72 0.89 6.15
N GLU A 76 5.85 1.35 4.90
CA GLU A 76 7.00 2.07 4.41
C GLU A 76 6.56 3.37 3.75
N GLY A 77 7.41 4.39 3.84
CA GLY A 77 7.22 5.66 3.14
C GLY A 77 8.42 5.93 2.23
N LYS A 78 8.18 6.01 0.92
CA LYS A 78 9.22 6.33 -0.06
C LYS A 78 9.25 7.83 -0.43
N GLY A 79 8.28 8.61 0.06
CA GLY A 79 8.11 10.00 -0.34
C GLY A 79 8.01 10.14 -1.86
N GLU A 80 8.73 11.12 -2.41
CA GLU A 80 8.79 11.39 -3.85
C GLU A 80 9.91 10.63 -4.58
N LYS A 81 10.68 9.78 -3.87
CA LYS A 81 11.90 9.13 -4.39
C LYS A 81 11.63 8.12 -5.51
N GLN A 82 10.37 7.68 -5.66
CA GLN A 82 9.95 6.73 -6.70
C GLN A 82 8.68 7.21 -7.43
N PRO A 83 8.81 8.21 -8.31
CA PRO A 83 7.70 8.66 -9.15
C PRO A 83 7.41 7.62 -10.23
N VAL A 84 6.14 7.34 -10.48
CA VAL A 84 5.68 6.49 -11.59
C VAL A 84 5.29 7.30 -12.82
N ALA A 85 5.04 8.59 -12.63
CA ALA A 85 4.64 9.50 -13.67
C ALA A 85 5.36 10.84 -13.55
N ASP A 86 5.31 11.63 -14.62
CA ASP A 86 5.94 12.94 -14.67
C ASP A 86 5.30 13.91 -13.66
N ASN A 87 6.10 14.44 -12.73
CA ASN A 87 5.64 15.43 -11.74
C ASN A 87 5.33 16.80 -12.37
N LYS A 88 5.62 17.01 -13.65
CA LYS A 88 5.33 18.26 -14.35
C LYS A 88 3.84 18.45 -14.65
N SER A 89 3.06 17.37 -14.80
CA SER A 89 1.62 17.46 -15.07
C SER A 89 0.78 17.26 -13.80
N ALA A 90 -0.42 17.84 -13.77
CA ALA A 90 -1.35 17.61 -12.67
C ALA A 90 -1.74 16.13 -12.56
N ASP A 91 -1.91 15.47 -13.71
CA ASP A 91 -2.26 14.05 -13.79
C ASP A 91 -1.12 13.15 -13.31
N GLY A 92 0.13 13.43 -13.70
CA GLY A 92 1.28 12.65 -13.23
C GLY A 92 1.53 12.82 -11.73
N ARG A 93 1.33 14.02 -11.18
CA ARG A 93 1.33 14.22 -9.72
C ARG A 93 0.22 13.44 -9.02
N ALA A 94 -0.97 13.37 -9.62
CA ALA A 94 -2.05 12.55 -9.06
C ALA A 94 -1.69 11.06 -9.04
N GLN A 95 -1.02 10.55 -10.08
CA GLN A 95 -0.53 9.17 -10.11
C GLN A 95 0.61 8.92 -9.09
N ASN A 96 1.44 9.93 -8.81
CA ASN A 96 2.52 9.81 -7.82
C ASN A 96 2.01 9.81 -6.37
N ARG A 97 0.88 10.46 -6.09
CA ARG A 97 0.19 10.41 -4.78
C ARG A 97 -0.56 9.08 -4.60
N ARG A 98 0.12 7.94 -4.55
CA ARG A 98 -0.48 6.60 -4.40
C ARG A 98 0.05 5.86 -3.17
N VAL A 99 -0.68 4.82 -2.76
CA VAL A 99 -0.19 3.85 -1.77
C VAL A 99 -0.21 2.46 -2.41
N GLU A 100 0.96 1.85 -2.54
CA GLU A 100 1.07 0.48 -3.01
C GLU A 100 0.89 -0.46 -1.84
N ILE A 101 0.05 -1.47 -2.01
CA ILE A 101 -0.22 -2.47 -0.98
C ILE A 101 0.13 -3.82 -1.57
N GLU A 102 1.23 -4.38 -1.11
CA GLU A 102 1.62 -5.74 -1.43
C GLU A 102 1.05 -6.67 -0.38
N VAL A 103 0.34 -7.69 -0.84
CA VAL A 103 -0.25 -8.71 0.00
C VAL A 103 0.38 -10.04 -0.37
N VAL A 104 0.95 -10.69 0.63
CA VAL A 104 1.48 -12.05 0.55
C VAL A 104 0.58 -12.94 1.40
N GLY A 105 0.02 -13.95 0.76
CA GLY A 105 -0.82 -14.91 1.45
C GLY A 105 -1.07 -16.16 0.64
N THR A 106 -1.69 -17.12 1.29
CA THR A 106 -2.04 -18.41 0.69
C THR A 106 -3.55 -18.48 0.55
N ARG A 107 -4.08 -18.93 -0.60
CA ARG A 107 -5.52 -19.13 -0.75
C ARG A 107 -5.94 -20.38 0.03
N ALA A 108 -6.89 -20.24 0.96
CA ALA A 108 -7.51 -21.41 1.57
C ALA A 108 -8.30 -22.16 0.49
N LYS A 109 -8.07 -23.47 0.37
CA LYS A 109 -8.85 -24.37 -0.50
C LYS A 109 -10.30 -24.48 -0.04
#